data_AF-A0A358D384-F1
#
_entry.id   AF-A0A358D384-F1
#
_cell.length_a   1.000
_cell.length_b   1.000
_cell.length_c   1.000
_cell.angle_alpha   90.00
_cell.angle_beta   90.00
_cell.angle_gamma   90.00
#
_symmetry.space_group_name_H-M   'P 1'
#
loop_
_entity.id
_entity.type
_entity.pdbx_description
1 polymer ?
#
loop_
_entity_poly.entity_id
_entity_poly.type
_entity_poly.pdbx_seq_one_letter_code
_entity_poly.pdbx_strand_id
1 'polypeptide(L)' 'MSFPIVGDVRPSPTDEEAAALAVALELLWPAPASVEEDAVPSKWRFSGRWWNEATNWPRRTY' A
#
# COMPACT_ATOMS: atom_id res chain seq x y z
N MET A 1 -17.89 -13.18 3.94
CA MET A 1 -16.65 -12.60 4.49
C MET A 1 -15.50 -13.29 3.78
N SER A 2 -14.76 -12.58 2.92
CA SER A 2 -13.62 -13.16 2.20
C SER A 2 -12.42 -13.09 3.12
N PHE A 3 -11.86 -14.23 3.51
CA PHE A 3 -10.59 -14.27 4.23
C PHE A 3 -9.49 -13.88 3.22
N PRO A 4 -8.52 -13.03 3.61
CA PRO A 4 -7.38 -12.79 2.74
C PRO A 4 -6.68 -14.13 2.49
N ILE A 5 -6.18 -14.29 1.27
CA ILE A 5 -5.35 -15.44 0.90
C ILE A 5 -4.04 -15.26 1.67
N VAL A 6 -3.97 -15.77 2.90
CA VAL A 6 -2.72 -15.84 3.64
C VAL A 6 -1.92 -16.94 2.97
N GLY A 7 -0.92 -16.54 2.18
CA GLY A 7 0.03 -17.49 1.60
C GLY A 7 0.75 -18.26 2.71
N ASP A 8 0.98 -19.55 2.47
CA ASP A 8 1.74 -20.41 3.38
C ASP A 8 3.22 -20.00 3.32
N VAL A 9 3.77 -19.49 4.42
CA VAL A 9 5.19 -19.13 4.50
C VAL A 9 6.01 -20.41 4.60
N ARG A 10 6.89 -20.66 3.63
CA ARG A 10 7.74 -21.86 3.58
C ARG A 10 9.22 -21.50 3.50
N PRO A 11 10.07 -22.08 4.37
CA PRO A 11 9.72 -22.99 5.46
C PRO A 11 8.92 -22.31 6.58
N SER A 12 8.19 -23.11 7.38
CA SER A 12 7.51 -22.58 8.57
C SER A 12 8.57 -22.07 9.55
N PRO A 13 8.45 -20.83 10.05
CA PRO A 13 9.36 -20.31 11.06
C PRO A 13 9.23 -21.12 12.36
N THR A 14 10.29 -21.14 13.16
CA THR A 14 10.21 -21.62 14.54
C THR A 14 9.45 -20.61 15.42
N ASP A 15 9.05 -21.04 16.61
CA ASP A 15 8.35 -20.16 17.56
C ASP A 15 9.22 -18.97 17.97
N GLU A 16 10.54 -19.16 18.12
CA GLU A 16 11.47 -18.05 18.39
C GLU A 16 11.56 -17.06 17.22
N GLU A 17 11.60 -17.56 15.99
CA GLU A 17 11.66 -16.71 14.79
C GLU A 17 10.36 -15.91 14.63
N ALA A 18 9.21 -16.55 14.83
CA ALA A 18 7.91 -15.90 14.79
C ALA A 18 7.80 -14.81 15.88
N ALA A 19 8.29 -15.08 17.09
CA ALA A 19 8.32 -14.11 18.18
C ALA A 19 9.25 -12.92 17.87
N ALA A 20 10.45 -13.19 17.33
CA ALA A 20 11.39 -12.14 16.94
C ALA A 20 10.82 -11.23 15.84
N LEU A 21 10.13 -11.81 14.85
CA LEU A 21 9.46 -11.06 13.78
C LEU A 21 8.32 -10.19 14.31
N ALA A 22 7.49 -10.74 15.21
CA ALA A 22 6.41 -9.99 15.84
C ALA A 22 6.95 -8.78 16.62
N VAL A 23 8.00 -8.98 17.41
CA VAL A 23 8.66 -7.89 18.16
C VAL A 23 9.27 -6.84 17.22
N ALA A 24 9.93 -7.28 16.14
CA ALA A 24 10.51 -6.37 15.16
C ALA A 24 9.44 -5.53 14.46
N LEU A 25 8.30 -6.13 14.09
CA LEU A 25 7.17 -5.41 13.53
C LEU A 25 6.67 -4.35 14.51
N GLU A 26 6.36 -4.69 15.75
CA GLU A 26 5.86 -3.72 16.72
C GLU A 26 6.83 -2.55 16.98
N LEU A 27 8.14 -2.83 17.00
CA LEU A 27 9.17 -1.80 17.26
C LEU A 27 9.49 -0.93 16.05
N LEU A 28 9.40 -1.48 14.83
CA LEU A 28 9.85 -0.84 13.60
C LEU A 28 8.71 -0.42 12.70
N TRP A 29 7.47 -0.81 13.00
CA TRP A 29 6.34 -0.44 12.17
C TRP A 29 6.20 1.08 12.18
N PRO A 30 6.22 1.73 11.01
CA PRO A 30 6.06 3.17 10.96
C PRO A 30 4.67 3.53 11.50
N ALA A 31 4.61 4.47 12.43
CA ALA A 31 3.35 5.12 12.76
C ALA A 31 2.75 5.67 11.45
N PRO A 32 1.42 5.57 11.25
CA PRO A 32 0.79 6.22 10.12
C PRO A 32 1.06 7.71 10.27
N ALA A 33 2.03 8.21 9.50
CA ALA A 33 2.20 9.64 9.35
C ALA A 33 0.88 10.14 8.79
N SER A 34 0.27 11.13 9.44
CA SER A 34 -0.69 11.97 8.76
C SER A 34 0.07 12.62 7.62
N VAL A 35 0.08 11.96 6.47
CA VAL A 35 0.49 12.58 5.23
C VAL A 35 -0.57 13.67 5.07
N GLU A 36 -0.25 14.90 5.48
CA GLU A 36 -0.79 16.03 4.75
C GLU A 36 -0.46 15.71 3.31
N GLU A 37 -1.49 15.32 2.58
CA GLU A 37 -1.43 14.99 1.17
C GLU A 37 -1.20 16.31 0.44
N ASP A 38 -0.03 16.93 0.69
CA ASP A 38 0.61 17.77 -0.29
C ASP A 38 0.72 16.85 -1.49
N ALA A 39 -0.22 17.02 -2.41
CA ALA A 39 -0.33 16.24 -3.62
C ALA A 39 0.98 16.42 -4.38
N VAL A 40 1.98 15.58 -4.06
CA VAL A 40 3.27 15.61 -4.73
C VAL A 40 2.93 15.30 -6.18
N PRO A 41 3.10 16.26 -7.10
CA PRO A 41 2.67 16.04 -8.47
C PRO A 41 3.47 14.86 -9.00
N SER A 42 2.75 13.82 -9.45
CA SER A 42 3.36 12.63 -10.00
C SER A 42 4.33 13.04 -11.11
N LYS A 43 5.62 12.74 -10.95
CA LYS A 43 6.64 13.03 -11.98
C LYS A 43 6.46 12.17 -13.24
N TRP A 44 5.57 11.19 -13.19
CA TRP A 44 5.37 10.18 -14.22
C TRP A 44 4.17 10.52 -15.08
N ARG A 45 4.30 10.24 -16.37
CA ARG A 45 3.24 10.40 -17.36
C ARG A 45 2.94 9.06 -18.02
N PHE A 46 1.66 8.75 -18.20
CA PHE A 46 1.20 7.61 -19.01
C PHE A 46 0.48 8.15 -20.24
N SER A 47 0.93 7.77 -21.44
CA SER A 47 0.38 8.29 -22.70
C SER A 47 0.29 9.84 -22.75
N GLY A 48 1.25 10.52 -22.12
CA GLY A 48 1.31 11.99 -22.04
C GLY A 48 0.41 12.64 -20.99
N ARG A 49 -0.44 11.87 -20.28
CA ARG A 49 -1.27 12.34 -19.16
C ARG A 49 -0.50 12.19 -17.85
N TRP A 50 -0.64 13.13 -16.92
CA TRP A 50 -0.07 12.94 -15.59
C TRP A 50 -0.83 11.83 -14.86
N TRP A 51 -0.10 10.97 -14.15
CA TRP A 51 -0.70 9.85 -13.45
C TRP A 51 -1.76 10.27 -12.41
N ASN A 52 -1.57 11.43 -11.78
CA ASN A 52 -2.49 11.99 -10.77
C ASN A 52 -3.50 13.00 -11.33
N GLU A 53 -3.61 13.16 -12.66
CA GLU A 53 -4.60 14.08 -13.24
C GLU A 53 -5.99 13.46 -13.10
N ALA A 54 -6.88 14.15 -12.38
CA ALA A 54 -8.29 13.75 -12.31
C ALA A 54 -8.83 13.65 -13.74
N THR A 55 -9.38 12.49 -14.07
CA THR A 55 -9.95 12.24 -15.39
C THR A 55 -11.14 13.17 -15.59
N ASN A 56 -10.95 14.27 -16.32
CA ASN A 56 -12.03 15.13 -16.81
C ASN A 56 -12.72 14.45 -18.00
N TRP A 57 -13.20 13.22 -17.78
CA TRP A 57 -14.04 12.57 -18.76
C TRP A 57 -15.38 13.29 -18.76
N PRO A 58 -15.88 13.71 -19.94
CA PRO A 58 -17.19 14.36 -20.00
C PRO A 58 -18.21 13.43 -19.37
N ARG A 59 -18.98 13.95 -18.40
CA ARG A 59 -20.13 13.23 -17.83
C ARG A 59 -20.98 12.77 -19.00
N ARG A 60 -21.04 11.45 -19.24
CA ARG A 60 -21.81 10.87 -20.34
C ARG A 60 -23.29 11.08 -20.04
N THR A 61 -23.86 12.15 -20.57
CA THR A 61 -25.30 12.37 -20.58
C THR A 61 -25.87 11.52 -21.70
N TYR A 62 -26.59 10.46 -21.33
CA TYR A 62 -27.52 9.78 -22.23
C TYR A 62 -28.89 10.44 -22.11
#